data_AF-A0A2D5AC99-F1
#
_entry.id   AF-A0A2D5AC99-F1
#
_cell.length_a   1.000
_cell.length_b   1.000
_cell.length_c   1.000
_cell.angle_alpha   90.00
_cell.angle_beta   90.00
_cell.angle_gamma   90.00
#
_symmetry.space_group_name_H-M   'P 1'
#
loop_
_entity.id
_entity.type
_entity.pdbx_description
1 polymer ?
#
loop_
_entity_poly.entity_id
_entity_poly.type
_entity_poly.pdbx_seq_one_letter_code
_entity_poly.pdbx_strand_id
1 'polypeptide(L)'
;MPLPIAGEVEVVVVSAAPVSIHGDLYVDLAMRVPGDEAATLARVPASAFPAAADGERRLPAVGGRLLVRVLLGQVDAVRPVD
;
A
#
# COMPACT_ATOMS: atom_id res chain seq x y z
N MET A 1 -8.04 11.98 -4.64
CA MET A 1 -7.87 11.57 -6.05
C MET A 1 -7.77 10.06 -6.07
N PRO A 2 -8.49 9.37 -6.97
CA PRO A 2 -8.35 7.92 -7.11
C PRO A 2 -6.92 7.57 -7.59
N LEU A 3 -6.47 6.34 -7.28
CA LEU A 3 -5.20 5.84 -7.79
C LEU A 3 -5.20 5.83 -9.34
N PRO A 4 -4.05 6.07 -9.99
CA PRO A 4 -3.94 5.99 -11.45
C PRO A 4 -4.23 4.57 -11.95
N ILE A 5 -4.65 4.42 -13.21
CA ILE A 5 -4.87 3.08 -13.81
C ILE A 5 -3.54 2.33 -13.94
N ALA A 6 -2.45 3.03 -14.25
CA ALA A 6 -1.11 2.47 -14.29
C ALA A 6 -0.08 3.56 -13.95
N GLY A 7 1.00 3.17 -13.26
CA GLY A 7 2.12 4.05 -12.93
C GLY A 7 2.60 3.89 -11.50
N GLU A 8 3.43 4.80 -11.05
CA GLU A 8 3.89 4.87 -9.66
C GLU A 8 3.39 6.17 -9.03
N VAL A 9 2.93 6.08 -7.78
CA VAL A 9 2.43 7.22 -7.02
C VAL A 9 2.97 7.16 -5.61
N GLU A 10 3.47 8.30 -5.14
CA GLU A 10 3.87 8.44 -3.75
C GLU A 10 2.65 8.76 -2.88
N VAL A 11 2.53 8.07 -1.75
CA VAL A 11 1.41 8.19 -0.83
C VAL A 11 1.87 8.21 0.61
N VAL A 12 1.05 8.80 1.48
CA VAL A 12 1.18 8.72 2.93
C VAL A 12 0.17 7.71 3.45
N VAL A 13 0.63 6.81 4.32
CA VAL A 13 -0.23 5.80 4.95
C VAL A 13 -1.09 6.46 6.02
N VAL A 14 -2.40 6.29 5.90
CA VAL A 14 -3.39 6.77 6.87
C VAL A 14 -3.79 5.65 7.83
N SER A 15 -3.97 4.43 7.32
CA SER A 15 -4.19 3.24 8.14
C SER A 15 -3.75 1.99 7.39
N ALA A 16 -3.37 0.95 8.14
CA ALA A 16 -3.02 -0.36 7.61
C ALA A 16 -3.57 -1.44 8.53
N ALA A 17 -4.43 -2.31 8.01
CA ALA A 17 -5.03 -3.41 8.77
C ALA A 17 -4.82 -4.73 8.02
N PRO A 18 -4.27 -5.78 8.67
CA PRO A 18 -4.15 -7.08 8.03
C PRO A 18 -5.53 -7.72 7.88
N VAL A 19 -5.76 -8.38 6.76
CA VAL A 19 -7.00 -9.13 6.50
C VAL A 19 -6.67 -10.45 5.82
N SER A 20 -7.30 -11.54 6.29
CA SER A 20 -7.18 -12.86 5.65
C SER A 20 -8.46 -13.19 4.91
N ILE A 21 -8.33 -13.61 3.66
CA ILE A 21 -9.45 -13.94 2.78
C ILE A 21 -9.13 -15.29 2.14
N HIS A 22 -9.93 -16.31 2.47
CA HIS A 22 -9.72 -17.68 1.98
C HIS A 22 -8.30 -18.25 2.22
N GLY A 23 -7.63 -17.81 3.30
CA GLY A 23 -6.27 -18.25 3.63
C GLY A 23 -5.16 -17.37 3.04
N ASP A 24 -5.48 -16.50 2.09
CA ASP A 24 -4.54 -15.51 1.55
C ASP A 24 -4.47 -14.27 2.46
N LEU A 25 -3.28 -13.70 2.61
CA LEU A 25 -3.05 -12.51 3.44
C LEU A 25 -3.01 -11.24 2.59
N TYR A 26 -3.77 -10.25 3.03
CA TYR A 26 -3.85 -8.92 2.45
C TYR A 26 -3.70 -7.85 3.54
N VAL A 27 -3.55 -6.62 3.09
CA VAL A 27 -3.58 -5.42 3.93
C VAL A 27 -4.63 -4.48 3.35
N ASP A 28 -5.64 -4.14 4.15
CA ASP A 28 -6.52 -3.02 3.87
C ASP A 28 -5.75 -1.74 4.20
N LEU A 29 -5.38 -1.01 3.15
CA LEU A 29 -4.54 0.17 3.22
C LEU A 29 -5.37 1.42 2.88
N ALA A 30 -5.44 2.35 3.83
CA ALA A 30 -5.89 3.70 3.56
C ALA A 30 -4.66 4.57 3.29
N MET A 31 -4.65 5.24 2.15
CA MET A 31 -3.51 6.05 1.72
C MET A 31 -3.98 7.38 1.12
N ARG A 32 -3.19 8.44 1.29
CA ARG A 32 -3.46 9.75 0.69
C ARG A 32 -2.29 10.18 -0.18
N VAL A 33 -2.58 10.82 -1.31
CA VAL A 33 -1.54 11.46 -2.14
C VAL A 33 -1.14 12.77 -1.45
N PRO A 34 0.15 13.12 -1.32
CA PRO A 34 0.56 14.41 -0.77
C PRO A 34 -0.11 15.58 -1.51
N GLY A 35 -0.69 16.52 -0.76
CA GLY A 35 -1.48 17.62 -1.31
C GLY A 35 -2.96 17.29 -1.57
N ASP A 36 -3.38 16.06 -1.29
CA ASP A 36 -4.76 15.62 -1.37
C ASP A 36 -5.21 15.04 -0.01
N GLU A 37 -6.29 15.59 0.55
CA GLU A 37 -6.81 15.13 1.85
C GLU A 37 -7.72 13.90 1.73
N ALA A 38 -8.20 13.57 0.52
CA ALA A 38 -9.05 12.40 0.33
C ALA A 38 -8.22 11.12 0.36
N ALA A 39 -8.45 10.29 1.38
CA ALA A 39 -7.88 8.96 1.46
C ALA A 39 -8.51 8.03 0.41
N THR A 40 -7.68 7.27 -0.29
CA THR A 40 -8.07 6.14 -1.11
C THR A 40 -7.87 4.84 -0.32
N LEU A 41 -8.86 3.96 -0.37
CA LEU A 41 -8.78 2.62 0.20
C LEU A 41 -8.37 1.63 -0.88
N ALA A 42 -7.38 0.80 -0.59
CA ALA A 42 -7.01 -0.33 -1.44
C ALA A 42 -6.76 -1.56 -0.58
N ARG A 43 -7.24 -2.71 -1.08
CA ARG A 43 -6.85 -4.02 -0.55
C ARG A 43 -5.63 -4.48 -1.31
N VAL A 44 -4.51 -4.63 -0.61
CA VAL A 44 -3.21 -4.92 -1.20
C VAL A 44 -2.77 -6.33 -0.78
N PRO A 45 -2.41 -7.24 -1.70
CA PRO A 45 -1.85 -8.52 -1.35
C PRO A 45 -0.60 -8.34 -0.47
N ALA A 46 -0.44 -9.13 0.59
CA ALA A 46 0.74 -9.02 1.45
C ALA A 46 2.04 -9.26 0.66
N SER A 47 1.99 -10.07 -0.40
CA SER A 47 3.12 -10.34 -1.30
C SER A 47 3.64 -9.10 -2.04
N ALA A 48 2.83 -8.04 -2.20
CA ALA A 48 3.24 -6.79 -2.83
C ALA A 48 4.13 -5.92 -1.94
N PHE A 49 4.19 -6.21 -0.63
CA PHE A 49 5.08 -5.55 0.31
C PHE A 49 6.47 -6.21 0.31
N PRO A 50 7.53 -5.42 0.47
CA PRO A 50 8.88 -5.94 0.54
C PRO A 50 9.07 -6.74 1.84
N ALA A 51 9.85 -7.81 1.77
CA ALA A 51 10.34 -8.49 2.95
C ALA A 51 11.45 -7.63 3.60
N ALA A 52 11.49 -7.59 4.92
CA ALA A 52 12.58 -7.02 5.68
C ALA A 52 13.82 -7.96 5.63
N ALA A 53 14.93 -7.51 6.21
CA ALA A 53 16.20 -8.26 6.20
C ALA A 53 16.13 -9.64 6.88
N ASP A 54 15.16 -9.84 7.78
CA ASP A 54 14.85 -11.11 8.45
C ASP A 54 13.88 -11.99 7.63
N GLY A 55 13.47 -11.56 6.43
CA GLY A 55 12.53 -12.27 5.56
C GLY A 55 11.05 -12.01 5.88
N GLU A 56 10.76 -11.29 6.97
CA GLU A 56 9.40 -11.02 7.41
C GLU A 56 8.79 -9.82 6.66
N ARG A 57 7.49 -9.90 6.38
CA ARG A 57 6.74 -8.77 5.82
C ARG A 57 6.02 -8.04 6.93
N ARG A 58 6.29 -6.74 7.04
CA ARG A 58 5.73 -5.89 8.09
C ARG A 58 4.70 -4.95 7.50
N LEU A 59 3.67 -4.66 8.29
CA LEU A 59 2.71 -3.62 7.94
C LEU A 59 3.44 -2.27 7.87
N PRO A 60 3.08 -1.41 6.91
CA PRO A 60 3.64 -0.08 6.86
C PRO A 60 3.12 0.75 8.04
N ALA A 61 3.98 1.61 8.59
CA ALA A 61 3.62 2.50 9.68
C ALA A 61 2.64 3.59 9.22
N VAL A 62 1.67 3.92 10.07
CA VAL A 62 0.83 5.12 9.87
C VAL A 62 1.70 6.37 9.84
N GLY A 63 1.43 7.27 8.90
CA GLY A 63 2.26 8.44 8.62
C GLY A 63 3.50 8.16 7.75
N GLY A 64 3.84 6.89 7.53
CA GLY A 64 4.93 6.50 6.62
C GLY A 64 4.63 6.85 5.17
N ARG A 65 5.69 7.12 4.40
CA ARG A 65 5.60 7.36 2.95
C ARG A 65 5.91 6.07 2.20
N LEU A 66 5.11 5.80 1.17
CA LEU A 66 5.27 4.66 0.29
C LEU A 66 5.22 5.12 -1.16
N LEU A 67 6.03 4.50 -2.01
CA LEU A 67 5.88 4.53 -3.45
C LEU A 67 5.09 3.30 -3.86
N VAL A 68 3.88 3.51 -4.38
CA VAL A 68 2.93 2.47 -4.76
C VAL A 68 2.92 2.36 -6.28
N ARG A 69 3.25 1.17 -6.80
CA ARG A 69 3.06 0.83 -8.20
C ARG A 69 1.66 0.31 -8.40
N VAL A 70 0.93 0.94 -9.33
CA VAL A 70 -0.42 0.55 -9.72
C VAL A 70 -0.37 0.01 -11.13
N LEU A 71 -1.05 -1.11 -11.35
CA LEU A 71 -1.24 -1.72 -12.67
C LEU A 71 -2.69 -2.16 -12.79
N LEU A 72 -3.37 -1.72 -13.85
CA LEU A 72 -4.79 -1.99 -14.11
C LEU A 72 -5.69 -1.60 -12.92
N GLY A 73 -5.38 -0.49 -12.24
CA GLY A 73 -6.12 0.02 -11.09
C GLY A 73 -5.91 -0.78 -9.79
N GLN A 74 -5.01 -1.76 -9.78
CA GLN A 74 -4.66 -2.54 -8.61
C GLN A 74 -3.25 -2.22 -8.13
N VAL A 75 -3.04 -2.26 -6.81
CA VAL A 75 -1.70 -2.15 -6.25
C VAL A 75 -0.93 -3.42 -6.56
N ASP A 76 0.13 -3.27 -7.34
CA ASP A 76 0.95 -4.37 -7.83
C ASP A 76 2.27 -4.49 -7.03
N ALA A 77 2.85 -3.37 -6.60
CA ALA A 77 4.01 -3.37 -5.73
C ALA A 77 4.05 -2.15 -4.80
N VAL A 78 4.69 -2.30 -3.64
CA VAL A 78 4.88 -1.24 -2.66
C VAL A 78 6.36 -1.12 -2.32
N ARG A 79 6.87 0.11 -2.20
CA ARG A 79 8.23 0.39 -1.71
C ARG A 79 8.20 1.48 -0.64
N PRO A 80 8.92 1.35 0.49
CA PRO A 80 9.08 2.46 1.42
C PRO A 80 9.87 3.59 0.76
N VAL A 81 9.57 4.82 1.17
CA VAL A 81 10.34 6.03 0.81
C VAL A 81 10.94 6.57 2.10
N ASP A 82 12.25 6.80 2.08
CA ASP A 82 13.01 7.36 3.21
C ASP A 82 12.64 8.84 3.49
#